data_AF-A0AA96E0E8-F1
#
_entry.id   AF-A0AA96E0E8-F1
#
_cell.length_a   1.000
_cell.length_b   1.000
_cell.length_c   1.000
_cell.angle_alpha   90.00
_cell.angle_beta   90.00
_cell.angle_gamma   90.00
#
_symmetry.space_group_name_H-M   'P 1'
#
loop_
_entity.id
_entity.type
_entity.pdbx_description
1 polymer ?
#
loop_
_entity_poly.entity_id
_entity_poly.type
_entity_poly.pdbx_seq_one_letter_code
_entity_poly.pdbx_strand_id
1 'polypeptide(L)'
;MVNKPRLFAALFVLIGASPLASSAWAQQSPDEIEARIRALNVELYQLRQQLQQVEAPEERAAGIEPEPQPEEAALEDLSERRMLEQESTRNPFAITTHRTNYLFPVSYNTNRDAESFREITDENGPDNVEVKFQFSAKFNLVQDLFGDVGDVYFGYTQRSWWQAYNTEASSPFRETNYEPELFIDFDNAWTALGWVNTRNRIAFNHQSNGRSDPLSRSWNRFYLESTFQRGDWALTLAPHWRVPESESSDDNPDIERFMGYGDIRLAKRLNHNHEIAGQLRGNPSAGNYGTQIDYSWPAFTNLRAHLQYYYGYGESMIDYDNRVHRLSIGFSLNPMFSASGLDR
;
A
#
# COMPACT_ATOMS: atom_id res chain seq x y z
N MET A 1 26.46 20.02 79.94
CA MET A 1 26.37 18.83 79.08
C MET A 1 26.72 19.30 77.67
N VAL A 2 27.97 19.15 77.23
CA VAL A 2 28.43 18.05 76.34
C VAL A 2 27.59 18.07 75.04
N ASN A 3 28.06 18.43 73.85
CA ASN A 3 29.28 17.99 73.19
C ASN A 3 29.73 18.90 72.02
N LYS A 4 31.00 18.74 71.65
CA LYS A 4 31.82 19.44 70.65
C LYS A 4 31.45 19.18 69.16
N PRO A 5 32.05 19.94 68.21
CA PRO A 5 31.66 20.07 66.80
C PRO A 5 32.31 19.02 65.87
N ARG A 6 31.86 18.95 64.61
CA ARG A 6 32.61 18.31 63.51
C ARG A 6 32.71 19.24 62.30
N LEU A 7 33.95 19.62 61.97
CA LEU A 7 34.40 20.12 60.67
C LEU A 7 34.29 19.00 59.62
N PHE A 8 33.88 19.35 58.40
CA PHE A 8 34.41 18.87 57.11
C PHE A 8 34.07 19.98 56.09
N ALA A 9 35.03 20.83 55.71
CA ALA A 9 35.92 20.69 54.56
C ALA A 9 35.21 20.86 53.20
N ALA A 10 35.72 21.81 52.43
CA ALA A 10 35.17 22.37 51.21
C ALA A 10 35.19 21.41 50.00
N LEU A 11 34.28 21.64 49.04
CA LEU A 11 34.61 21.56 47.62
C LEU A 11 33.63 22.43 46.81
N PHE A 12 34.06 23.66 46.49
CA PHE A 12 33.47 24.42 45.39
C PHE A 12 33.97 23.79 44.10
N VAL A 13 33.13 23.01 43.41
CA VAL A 13 33.38 22.63 42.02
C VAL A 13 32.87 23.77 41.14
N LEU A 14 33.80 24.62 40.71
CA LEU A 14 33.65 25.47 39.53
C LEU A 14 33.54 24.55 38.31
N ILE A 15 32.32 24.25 37.87
CA ILE A 15 32.11 23.71 36.52
C ILE A 15 32.16 24.91 35.60
N GLY A 16 33.26 25.01 34.84
CA GLY A 16 33.42 25.99 33.78
C GLY A 16 32.26 25.88 32.80
N ALA A 17 31.59 27.01 32.56
CA ALA A 17 30.70 27.15 31.42
C ALA A 17 31.53 27.09 30.14
N SER A 18 31.64 25.92 29.55
CA SER A 18 31.89 25.81 28.11
C SER A 18 30.60 26.24 27.41
N PRO A 19 30.62 27.21 26.47
CA PRO A 19 29.46 27.45 25.63
C PRO A 19 29.37 26.25 24.68
N LEU A 20 28.65 25.21 25.10
CA LEU A 20 28.20 24.17 24.19
C LEU A 20 27.31 24.86 23.16
N ALA A 21 27.72 24.72 21.89
CA ALA A 21 27.04 25.21 20.71
C ALA A 21 25.54 24.88 20.77
N SER A 22 24.76 25.82 21.27
CA SER A 22 23.32 25.71 21.49
C SER A 22 22.66 26.89 20.81
N SER A 23 22.86 27.04 19.50
CA SER A 23 22.19 28.11 18.75
C SER A 23 22.03 27.92 17.24
N ALA A 24 22.26 26.73 16.66
CA ALA A 24 22.03 26.53 15.22
C ALA A 24 20.67 25.87 14.90
N TRP A 25 20.16 25.01 15.79
CA TRP A 25 18.93 24.24 15.55
C TRP A 25 17.66 24.93 16.03
N ALA A 26 17.78 26.00 16.82
CA ALA A 26 16.66 26.65 17.49
C ALA A 26 15.90 27.67 16.62
N GLN A 27 16.25 27.80 15.34
CA GLN A 27 15.75 28.87 14.45
C GLN A 27 15.26 28.40 13.08
N GLN A 28 15.35 27.10 12.77
CA GLN A 28 14.87 26.61 11.48
C GLN A 28 13.38 26.34 11.54
N SER A 29 12.64 26.91 10.59
CA SER A 29 11.25 26.55 10.34
C SER A 29 11.15 25.10 9.86
N PRO A 30 10.02 24.40 10.09
CA PRO A 30 9.80 23.05 9.57
C PRO A 30 10.12 22.94 8.06
N ASP A 31 9.74 23.96 7.28
CA ASP A 31 10.01 24.02 5.84
C ASP A 31 11.51 24.06 5.51
N GLU A 32 12.31 24.77 6.31
CA GLU A 32 13.77 24.83 6.15
C GLU A 32 14.45 23.52 6.56
N ILE A 33 13.96 22.86 7.60
CA ILE A 33 14.44 21.54 8.03
C ILE A 33 14.15 20.51 6.94
N GLU A 34 12.93 20.49 6.40
CA GLU A 34 12.59 19.61 5.29
C GLU A 34 13.36 19.92 4.01
N ALA A 35 13.55 21.19 3.67
CA ALA A 35 14.36 21.58 2.52
C ALA A 35 15.80 21.09 2.71
N ARG A 36 16.31 21.12 3.95
CA ARG A 36 17.61 20.58 4.28
C ARG A 36 17.64 19.06 4.20
N ILE A 37 16.60 18.35 4.63
CA ILE A 37 16.47 16.89 4.47
C ILE A 37 16.46 16.53 2.99
N ARG A 38 15.68 17.24 2.16
CA ARG A 38 15.68 17.05 0.69
C ARG A 38 17.08 17.25 0.10
N ALA A 39 17.76 18.32 0.49
CA ALA A 39 19.13 18.58 0.06
C ALA A 39 20.12 17.48 0.52
N LEU A 40 19.98 16.99 1.77
CA LEU A 40 20.80 15.92 2.31
C LEU A 40 20.53 14.57 1.65
N ASN A 41 19.29 14.27 1.27
CA ASN A 41 18.96 13.05 0.52
C ASN A 41 19.56 13.10 -0.89
N VAL A 42 19.50 14.27 -1.55
CA VAL A 42 20.19 14.48 -2.84
C VAL A 42 21.71 14.35 -2.67
N GLU A 43 22.28 14.91 -1.61
CA GLU A 43 23.71 14.81 -1.31
C GLU A 43 24.11 13.37 -0.98
N LEU A 44 23.33 12.65 -0.19
CA LEU A 44 23.53 11.24 0.13
C LEU A 44 23.47 10.38 -1.14
N TYR A 45 22.51 10.66 -2.03
CA TYR A 45 22.42 10.02 -3.33
C TYR A 45 23.67 10.29 -4.17
N GLN A 46 24.13 11.55 -4.24
CA GLN A 46 25.35 11.92 -4.95
C GLN A 46 26.60 11.25 -4.34
N LEU A 47 26.69 11.16 -3.01
CA LEU A 47 27.79 10.51 -2.32
C LEU A 47 27.78 9.00 -2.54
N ARG A 48 26.61 8.36 -2.57
CA ARG A 48 26.47 6.94 -2.96
C ARG A 48 26.89 6.72 -4.39
N GLN A 49 26.45 7.57 -5.31
CA GLN A 49 26.92 7.57 -6.70
C GLN A 49 28.44 7.73 -6.79
N GLN A 50 29.05 8.62 -5.99
CA GLN A 50 30.50 8.77 -5.94
C GLN A 50 31.20 7.55 -5.33
N LEU A 51 30.64 6.95 -4.29
CA LEU A 51 31.18 5.73 -3.68
C LEU A 51 31.19 4.58 -4.69
N GLN A 52 30.09 4.40 -5.42
CA GLN A 52 29.96 3.40 -6.47
C GLN A 52 30.99 3.62 -7.60
N GLN A 53 31.33 4.88 -7.90
CA GLN A 53 32.40 5.23 -8.86
C GLN A 53 33.80 4.83 -8.39
N VAL A 54 34.03 4.82 -7.08
CA VAL A 54 35.30 4.38 -6.48
C VAL A 54 35.35 2.86 -6.40
N GLU A 55 34.22 2.20 -6.17
CA GLU A 55 34.15 0.74 -5.97
C GLU A 55 34.14 -0.07 -7.27
N ALA A 56 33.66 0.47 -8.40
CA ALA A 56 33.58 -0.23 -9.69
C ALA A 56 34.24 0.51 -10.90
N PRO A 57 35.54 0.85 -10.84
CA PRO A 57 36.22 1.60 -11.91
C PRO A 57 36.36 0.83 -13.23
N GLU A 58 36.39 -0.51 -13.20
CA GLU A 58 36.56 -1.36 -14.38
C GLU A 58 35.27 -1.48 -15.23
N GLU A 59 34.10 -1.49 -14.60
CA GLU A 59 32.79 -1.56 -15.28
C GLU A 59 32.52 -0.29 -16.10
N ARG A 60 32.92 0.88 -15.57
CA ARG A 60 32.89 2.15 -16.32
C ARG A 60 33.86 2.20 -17.48
N ALA A 61 35.06 1.62 -17.35
CA ALA A 61 36.00 1.53 -18.46
C ALA A 61 35.45 0.68 -19.62
N ALA A 62 34.51 -0.23 -19.32
CA ALA A 62 33.76 -1.02 -20.29
C ALA A 62 32.45 -0.35 -20.78
N GLY A 63 32.12 0.85 -20.30
CA GLY A 63 30.88 1.56 -20.66
C GLY A 63 29.61 0.94 -20.09
N ILE A 64 29.73 0.12 -19.04
CA ILE A 64 28.60 -0.49 -18.33
C ILE A 64 28.24 0.44 -17.17
N GLU A 65 27.02 0.97 -17.15
CA GLU A 65 26.52 1.67 -15.97
C GLU A 65 26.28 0.64 -14.85
N PRO A 66 26.90 0.81 -13.66
CA PRO A 66 26.76 -0.16 -12.59
C PRO A 66 25.33 -0.11 -12.04
N GLU A 67 24.63 -1.24 -12.07
CA GLU A 67 23.31 -1.34 -11.43
C GLU A 67 23.45 -1.09 -9.92
N PRO A 68 22.59 -0.26 -9.31
CA PRO A 68 22.64 0.00 -7.88
C PRO A 68 22.35 -1.28 -7.10
N GLN A 69 22.90 -1.38 -5.88
CA GLN A 69 22.65 -2.57 -5.07
C GLN A 69 21.14 -2.71 -4.78
N PRO A 70 20.62 -3.95 -4.64
CA PRO A 70 19.19 -4.17 -4.41
C PRO A 70 18.61 -3.40 -3.22
N GLU A 71 19.42 -3.16 -2.18
CA GLU A 71 19.02 -2.40 -0.99
C GLU A 71 18.96 -0.89 -1.26
N GLU A 72 19.91 -0.36 -2.03
CA GLU A 72 19.92 1.04 -2.43
C GLU A 72 18.74 1.36 -3.34
N ALA A 73 18.45 0.48 -4.29
CA ALA A 73 17.30 0.58 -5.18
C ALA A 73 15.97 0.65 -4.39
N ALA A 74 15.83 -0.16 -3.33
CA ALA A 74 14.64 -0.16 -2.48
C ALA A 74 14.49 1.14 -1.68
N LEU A 75 15.59 1.66 -1.14
CA LEU A 75 15.58 2.93 -0.39
C LEU A 75 15.29 4.12 -1.31
N GLU A 76 15.83 4.11 -2.53
CA GLU A 76 15.55 5.13 -3.54
C GLU A 76 14.05 5.12 -3.92
N ASP A 77 13.48 3.96 -4.20
CA ASP A 77 12.06 3.79 -4.53
C ASP A 77 11.13 4.30 -3.42
N LEU A 78 11.44 3.95 -2.16
CA LEU A 78 10.73 4.47 -0.99
C LEU A 78 10.82 6.00 -0.90
N SER A 79 12.02 6.56 -1.05
CA SER A 79 12.27 7.99 -0.92
C SER A 79 11.55 8.81 -2.00
N GLU A 80 11.58 8.34 -3.24
CA GLU A 80 10.91 8.98 -4.36
C GLU A 80 9.40 8.93 -4.18
N ARG A 81 8.86 7.76 -3.79
CA ARG A 81 7.43 7.62 -3.50
C ARG A 81 6.98 8.61 -2.43
N ARG A 82 7.72 8.72 -1.32
CA ARG A 82 7.43 9.67 -0.25
C ARG A 82 7.43 11.12 -0.77
N MET A 83 8.42 11.49 -1.58
CA MET A 83 8.48 12.82 -2.19
C MET A 83 7.26 13.12 -3.06
N LEU A 84 6.89 12.20 -3.97
CA LEU A 84 5.73 12.36 -4.85
C LEU A 84 4.41 12.47 -4.06
N GLU A 85 4.26 11.68 -2.99
CA GLU A 85 3.08 11.75 -2.12
C GLU A 85 3.02 13.07 -1.33
N GLN A 86 4.16 13.61 -0.88
CA GLN A 86 4.25 14.93 -0.24
C GLN A 86 3.93 16.08 -1.21
N GLU A 87 4.46 16.02 -2.44
CA GLU A 87 4.15 16.99 -3.50
C GLU A 87 2.65 17.00 -3.82
N SER A 88 2.04 15.81 -3.95
CA SER A 88 0.59 15.66 -4.11
C SER A 88 -0.18 16.27 -2.94
N THR A 89 0.25 16.03 -1.70
CA THR A 89 -0.42 16.56 -0.49
C THR A 89 -0.39 18.10 -0.44
N ARG A 90 0.64 18.74 -1.01
CA ARG A 90 0.75 20.21 -1.08
C ARG A 90 -0.06 20.83 -2.21
N ASN A 91 -0.49 20.04 -3.18
CA ASN A 91 -1.28 20.51 -4.29
C ASN A 91 -2.79 20.33 -3.98
N PRO A 92 -3.55 21.41 -3.76
CA PRO A 92 -4.98 21.31 -3.39
C PRO A 92 -5.87 20.70 -4.48
N PHE A 93 -5.36 20.54 -5.70
CA PHE A 93 -6.06 19.88 -6.81
C PHE A 93 -5.62 18.44 -7.03
N ALA A 94 -4.62 17.94 -6.29
CA ALA A 94 -4.13 16.58 -6.42
C ALA A 94 -4.82 15.62 -5.44
N ILE A 95 -4.90 14.36 -5.86
CA ILE A 95 -5.38 13.25 -5.02
C ILE A 95 -4.23 12.25 -4.89
N THR A 96 -3.78 11.99 -3.67
CA THR A 96 -2.74 11.01 -3.40
C THR A 96 -3.32 9.59 -3.51
N THR A 97 -2.78 8.79 -4.42
CA THR A 97 -3.24 7.40 -4.62
C THR A 97 -2.88 6.51 -3.42
N HIS A 98 -3.74 5.55 -3.12
CA HIS A 98 -3.52 4.58 -2.03
C HIS A 98 -3.23 3.18 -2.56
N ARG A 99 -4.21 2.51 -3.16
CA ARG A 99 -4.06 1.27 -3.93
C ARG A 99 -4.07 1.60 -5.44
N THR A 100 -3.87 0.60 -6.28
CA THR A 100 -3.93 0.76 -7.75
C THR A 100 -5.32 1.26 -8.18
N ASN A 101 -5.37 2.34 -8.93
CA ASN A 101 -6.59 2.82 -9.58
C ASN A 101 -6.67 2.22 -10.98
N TYR A 102 -7.78 1.57 -11.31
CA TYR A 102 -7.96 0.89 -12.59
C TYR A 102 -9.41 0.95 -13.10
N LEU A 103 -9.55 0.83 -14.41
CA LEU A 103 -10.80 0.63 -15.13
C LEU A 103 -10.60 -0.47 -16.17
N PHE A 104 -11.39 -1.53 -16.05
CA PHE A 104 -11.47 -2.64 -17.00
C PHE A 104 -12.82 -2.58 -17.70
N PRO A 105 -12.89 -2.05 -18.94
CA PRO A 105 -14.11 -2.07 -19.73
C PRO A 105 -14.61 -3.49 -20.00
N VAL A 106 -13.69 -4.47 -20.09
CA VAL A 106 -14.03 -5.87 -20.32
C VAL A 106 -13.50 -6.71 -19.16
N SER A 107 -14.43 -7.25 -18.37
CA SER A 107 -14.16 -8.23 -17.32
C SER A 107 -15.06 -9.44 -17.51
N TYR A 108 -14.50 -10.54 -17.97
CA TYR A 108 -15.23 -11.77 -18.28
C TYR A 108 -15.15 -12.76 -17.12
N ASN A 109 -16.29 -13.10 -16.50
CA ASN A 109 -16.40 -14.06 -15.42
C ASN A 109 -17.21 -15.30 -15.86
N THR A 110 -16.64 -16.50 -15.70
CA THR A 110 -17.34 -17.76 -16.05
C THR A 110 -18.19 -18.33 -14.91
N ASN A 111 -18.01 -17.87 -13.67
CA ASN A 111 -18.79 -18.33 -12.52
C ASN A 111 -19.31 -17.13 -11.72
N ARG A 112 -20.48 -16.63 -12.13
CA ARG A 112 -21.15 -15.47 -11.52
C ARG A 112 -22.17 -15.99 -10.50
N ASP A 113 -22.30 -15.30 -9.39
CA ASP A 113 -23.38 -15.56 -8.44
C ASP A 113 -24.73 -15.10 -9.02
N ALA A 114 -25.42 -16.03 -9.67
CA ALA A 114 -26.74 -15.79 -10.25
C ALA A 114 -27.85 -15.82 -9.20
N GLU A 115 -27.63 -16.39 -8.02
CA GLU A 115 -28.64 -16.43 -6.95
C GLU A 115 -28.76 -15.05 -6.32
N SER A 116 -27.65 -14.47 -5.87
CA SER A 116 -27.65 -13.09 -5.34
C SER A 116 -28.08 -12.06 -6.39
N PHE A 117 -27.83 -12.30 -7.67
CA PHE A 117 -28.25 -11.37 -8.73
C PHE A 117 -29.78 -11.28 -8.89
N ARG A 118 -30.54 -12.34 -8.58
CA ARG A 118 -32.01 -12.32 -8.68
C ARG A 118 -32.66 -11.35 -7.69
N GLU A 119 -31.97 -11.03 -6.59
CA GLU A 119 -32.41 -10.01 -5.63
C GLU A 119 -32.20 -8.57 -6.15
N ILE A 120 -31.45 -8.40 -7.25
CA ILE A 120 -31.25 -7.10 -7.90
C ILE A 120 -32.28 -6.87 -9.00
N THR A 121 -32.58 -7.92 -9.77
CA THR A 121 -33.52 -7.89 -10.89
C THR A 121 -34.13 -9.26 -11.12
N ASP A 122 -35.43 -9.27 -11.39
CA ASP A 122 -36.18 -10.47 -11.80
C ASP A 122 -35.96 -10.82 -13.29
N GLU A 123 -35.33 -9.92 -14.05
CA GLU A 123 -35.12 -10.03 -15.49
C GLU A 123 -33.76 -10.64 -15.83
N ASN A 124 -33.77 -11.89 -16.30
CA ASN A 124 -32.60 -12.64 -16.77
C ASN A 124 -31.47 -12.75 -15.72
N GLY A 125 -30.45 -13.57 -16.04
CA GLY A 125 -29.29 -13.74 -15.16
C GLY A 125 -28.25 -12.63 -15.36
N PRO A 126 -27.19 -12.59 -14.52
CA PRO A 126 -26.07 -11.72 -14.78
C PRO A 126 -25.37 -12.15 -16.07
N ASP A 127 -24.87 -11.21 -16.85
CA ASP A 127 -24.00 -11.45 -18.00
C ASP A 127 -22.60 -11.89 -17.54
N ASN A 128 -21.89 -12.57 -18.43
CA ASN A 128 -20.48 -12.92 -18.20
C ASN A 128 -19.55 -11.71 -18.28
N VAL A 129 -19.93 -10.64 -18.97
CA VAL A 129 -19.08 -9.48 -19.18
C VAL A 129 -19.56 -8.32 -18.32
N GLU A 130 -18.64 -7.77 -17.54
CA GLU A 130 -18.86 -6.59 -16.70
C GLU A 130 -17.80 -5.52 -16.99
N VAL A 131 -18.14 -4.27 -16.68
CA VAL A 131 -17.16 -3.24 -16.42
C VAL A 131 -16.72 -3.37 -14.96
N LYS A 132 -15.42 -3.50 -14.71
CA LYS A 132 -14.85 -3.57 -13.36
C LYS A 132 -13.93 -2.38 -13.13
N PHE A 133 -14.03 -1.70 -12.00
CA PHE A 133 -13.12 -0.60 -11.70
C PHE A 133 -12.82 -0.48 -10.21
N GLN A 134 -11.69 0.16 -9.91
CA GLN A 134 -11.27 0.50 -8.56
C GLN A 134 -10.81 1.95 -8.50
N PHE A 135 -11.35 2.67 -7.53
CA PHE A 135 -10.85 3.96 -7.09
C PHE A 135 -10.20 3.79 -5.72
N SER A 136 -9.04 4.39 -5.50
CA SER A 136 -8.34 4.31 -4.21
C SER A 136 -7.46 5.53 -3.96
N ALA A 137 -7.76 6.23 -2.88
CA ALA A 137 -7.07 7.45 -2.45
C ALA A 137 -6.75 7.40 -0.95
N LYS A 138 -5.74 8.17 -0.55
CA LYS A 138 -5.41 8.43 0.86
C LYS A 138 -5.21 9.92 1.09
N PHE A 139 -5.50 10.33 2.32
CA PHE A 139 -5.41 11.71 2.77
C PHE A 139 -4.58 11.72 4.04
N ASN A 140 -3.49 12.49 4.05
CA ASN A 140 -2.68 12.67 5.25
C ASN A 140 -3.45 13.53 6.25
N LEU A 141 -3.65 13.01 7.46
CA LEU A 141 -4.37 13.71 8.53
C LEU A 141 -3.39 14.33 9.54
N VAL A 142 -2.33 13.61 9.86
CA VAL A 142 -1.30 14.02 10.83
C VAL A 142 0.04 13.48 10.35
N GLN A 143 1.03 14.37 10.22
CA GLN A 143 2.42 14.00 9.93
C GLN A 143 3.21 13.84 11.23
N ASP A 144 4.17 12.93 11.21
CA ASP A 144 5.19 12.78 12.24
C ASP A 144 4.62 12.65 13.68
N LEU A 145 3.60 11.79 13.85
CA LEU A 145 2.91 11.63 15.14
C LEU A 145 3.88 11.26 16.28
N PHE A 146 4.96 10.54 15.97
CA PHE A 146 5.99 10.12 16.91
C PHE A 146 7.34 10.78 16.65
N GLY A 147 7.35 12.11 16.48
CA GLY A 147 8.57 12.91 16.35
C GLY A 147 8.98 13.12 14.90
N ASP A 148 9.45 12.06 14.24
CA ASP A 148 9.93 12.04 12.84
C ASP A 148 9.41 10.84 12.03
N VAL A 149 8.51 10.05 12.63
CA VAL A 149 7.90 8.86 12.04
C VAL A 149 6.43 8.74 12.42
N GLY A 150 5.69 7.95 11.65
CA GLY A 150 4.30 7.62 11.97
C GLY A 150 3.32 8.64 11.42
N ASP A 151 3.06 8.57 10.13
CA ASP A 151 2.08 9.41 9.46
C ASP A 151 0.69 8.77 9.53
N VAL A 152 -0.31 9.52 10.00
CA VAL A 152 -1.69 9.08 10.09
C VAL A 152 -2.45 9.47 8.83
N TYR A 153 -3.15 8.51 8.24
CA TYR A 153 -3.91 8.70 7.03
C TYR A 153 -5.34 8.18 7.17
N PHE A 154 -6.26 8.84 6.48
CA PHE A 154 -7.52 8.26 6.07
C PHE A 154 -7.39 7.71 4.65
N GLY A 155 -7.72 6.44 4.46
CA GLY A 155 -7.79 5.78 3.16
C GLY A 155 -9.22 5.48 2.76
N TYR A 156 -9.49 5.52 1.47
CA TYR A 156 -10.75 5.07 0.90
C TYR A 156 -10.47 4.29 -0.38
N THR A 157 -10.94 3.04 -0.42
CA THR A 157 -10.95 2.21 -1.63
C THR A 157 -12.37 1.82 -1.97
N GLN A 158 -12.73 1.93 -3.25
CA GLN A 158 -14.00 1.45 -3.77
C GLN A 158 -13.74 0.54 -4.97
N ARG A 159 -14.35 -0.65 -4.97
CA ARG A 159 -14.34 -1.60 -6.10
C ARG A 159 -15.75 -1.80 -6.59
N SER A 160 -15.98 -1.76 -7.90
CA SER A 160 -17.32 -1.95 -8.46
C SER A 160 -17.32 -2.90 -9.65
N TRP A 161 -18.40 -3.68 -9.76
CA TRP A 161 -18.70 -4.62 -10.84
C TRP A 161 -20.05 -4.22 -11.44
N TRP A 162 -19.99 -3.71 -12.66
CA TRP A 162 -21.12 -3.11 -13.35
C TRP A 162 -21.53 -3.95 -14.55
N GLN A 163 -22.79 -4.37 -14.58
CA GLN A 163 -23.39 -5.08 -15.71
C GLN A 163 -23.72 -4.12 -16.86
N ALA A 164 -22.74 -3.30 -17.28
CA ALA A 164 -22.94 -2.23 -18.26
C ALA A 164 -23.60 -2.70 -19.57
N TYR A 165 -23.31 -3.94 -19.96
CA TYR A 165 -23.76 -4.54 -21.21
C TYR A 165 -25.08 -5.31 -21.08
N ASN A 166 -25.57 -5.55 -19.86
CA ASN A 166 -26.82 -6.26 -19.61
C ASN A 166 -28.01 -5.29 -19.75
N THR A 167 -28.26 -4.86 -20.99
CA THR A 167 -29.33 -3.90 -21.27
C THR A 167 -30.72 -4.45 -21.00
N GLU A 168 -30.88 -5.78 -21.04
CA GLU A 168 -32.14 -6.45 -20.72
C GLU A 168 -32.52 -6.23 -19.25
N ALA A 169 -31.55 -6.29 -18.33
CA ALA A 169 -31.76 -5.98 -16.91
C ALA A 169 -31.57 -4.49 -16.55
N SER A 170 -31.54 -3.58 -17.53
CA SER A 170 -31.28 -2.14 -17.34
C SER A 170 -29.88 -1.78 -16.82
N SER A 171 -28.88 -2.58 -17.17
CA SER A 171 -27.45 -2.35 -16.89
C SER A 171 -27.10 -2.03 -15.43
N PRO A 172 -27.52 -2.85 -14.44
CA PRO A 172 -27.37 -2.53 -13.03
C PRO A 172 -25.93 -2.69 -12.53
N PHE A 173 -25.58 -2.01 -11.45
CA PHE A 173 -24.41 -2.43 -10.67
C PHE A 173 -24.76 -3.75 -9.98
N ARG A 174 -23.97 -4.79 -10.25
CA ARG A 174 -24.08 -6.06 -9.51
C ARG A 174 -23.57 -5.87 -8.10
N GLU A 175 -22.39 -5.26 -7.96
CA GLU A 175 -21.73 -5.11 -6.68
C GLU A 175 -20.87 -3.87 -6.62
N THR A 176 -20.84 -3.23 -5.45
CA THR A 176 -19.84 -2.21 -5.09
C THR A 176 -19.35 -2.53 -3.68
N ASN A 177 -18.04 -2.49 -3.46
CA ASN A 177 -17.46 -2.60 -2.13
C ASN A 177 -16.82 -1.28 -1.74
N TYR A 178 -17.16 -0.81 -0.55
CA TYR A 178 -16.68 0.38 0.11
C TYR A 178 -15.71 -0.04 1.21
N GLU A 179 -14.48 0.45 1.15
CA GLU A 179 -13.40 0.04 2.05
C GLU A 179 -12.66 1.27 2.61
N PRO A 180 -13.27 2.02 3.54
CA PRO A 180 -12.58 3.05 4.30
C PRO A 180 -11.64 2.45 5.36
N GLU A 181 -10.53 3.13 5.59
CA GLU A 181 -9.56 2.76 6.62
C GLU A 181 -8.92 3.98 7.29
N LEU A 182 -8.57 3.82 8.56
CA LEU A 182 -7.72 4.75 9.30
C LEU A 182 -6.45 3.99 9.65
N PHE A 183 -5.30 4.52 9.25
CA PHE A 183 -4.04 3.82 9.43
C PHE A 183 -2.88 4.75 9.75
N ILE A 184 -1.83 4.17 10.31
CA ILE A 184 -0.54 4.82 10.51
C ILE A 184 0.51 4.08 9.70
N ASP A 185 1.27 4.84 8.90
CA ASP A 185 2.41 4.34 8.13
C ASP A 185 3.72 4.72 8.83
N PHE A 186 4.60 3.73 8.96
CA PHE A 186 5.97 3.90 9.38
C PHE A 186 6.88 3.57 8.20
N ASP A 187 7.61 4.55 7.70
CA ASP A 187 8.70 4.31 6.76
C ASP A 187 9.87 3.67 7.51
N ASN A 188 10.40 2.60 6.95
CA ASN A 188 11.47 1.81 7.55
C ASN A 188 12.62 1.67 6.56
N ALA A 189 13.82 1.37 7.08
CA ALA A 189 15.03 1.22 6.27
C ALA A 189 15.96 0.11 6.79
N TRP A 190 15.45 -0.79 7.63
CA TRP A 190 16.26 -1.90 8.14
C TRP A 190 16.33 -3.04 7.12
N THR A 191 17.47 -3.73 7.09
CA THR A 191 17.76 -4.77 6.10
C THR A 191 17.97 -6.13 6.76
N ALA A 192 17.52 -7.19 6.09
CA ALA A 192 17.77 -8.57 6.48
C ALA A 192 17.73 -9.50 5.26
N LEU A 193 18.71 -10.40 5.14
CA LEU A 193 18.79 -11.38 4.05
C LEU A 193 18.70 -10.75 2.64
N GLY A 194 19.18 -9.51 2.48
CA GLY A 194 19.13 -8.73 1.24
C GLY A 194 17.78 -8.08 0.94
N TRP A 195 16.82 -8.13 1.86
CA TRP A 195 15.54 -7.43 1.77
C TRP A 195 15.56 -6.20 2.67
N VAL A 196 15.05 -5.09 2.17
CA VAL A 196 14.81 -3.86 2.93
C VAL A 196 13.35 -3.83 3.32
N ASN A 197 13.04 -3.72 4.61
CA ASN A 197 11.68 -3.40 5.04
C ASN A 197 11.46 -1.90 4.84
N THR A 198 10.62 -1.53 3.87
CA THR A 198 10.45 -0.14 3.46
C THR A 198 9.24 0.52 4.11
N ARG A 199 8.22 -0.27 4.49
CA ARG A 199 7.03 0.25 5.17
C ARG A 199 6.41 -0.77 6.11
N ASN A 200 5.92 -0.28 7.25
CA ASN A 200 4.98 -1.01 8.09
C ASN A 200 3.74 -0.13 8.34
N ARG A 201 2.56 -0.71 8.16
CA ARG A 201 1.27 -0.05 8.36
C ARG A 201 0.47 -0.76 9.40
N ILE A 202 -0.13 -0.01 10.32
CA ILE A 202 -1.16 -0.54 11.24
C ILE A 202 -2.46 0.16 10.92
N ALA A 203 -3.52 -0.60 10.66
CA ALA A 203 -4.77 -0.07 10.16
C ALA A 203 -6.00 -0.66 10.86
N PHE A 204 -6.99 0.19 11.08
CA PHE A 204 -8.38 -0.23 11.25
C PHE A 204 -9.12 -0.05 9.93
N ASN A 205 -9.82 -1.09 9.50
CA ASN A 205 -10.44 -1.17 8.19
C ASN A 205 -11.88 -1.67 8.33
N HIS A 206 -12.79 -0.93 7.71
CA HIS A 206 -14.16 -1.39 7.48
C HIS A 206 -14.30 -1.73 6.01
N GLN A 207 -14.95 -2.84 5.68
CA GLN A 207 -15.30 -3.17 4.31
C GLN A 207 -16.74 -3.66 4.26
N SER A 208 -17.55 -3.07 3.41
CA SER A 208 -18.95 -3.47 3.19
C SER A 208 -19.37 -3.26 1.76
N ASN A 209 -20.50 -3.83 1.36
CA ASN A 209 -21.08 -3.59 0.04
C ASN A 209 -22.19 -2.54 -0.01
N GLY A 210 -22.58 -1.98 1.14
CA GLY A 210 -23.61 -0.94 1.23
C GLY A 210 -25.01 -1.40 0.80
N ARG A 211 -25.27 -2.71 0.76
CA ARG A 211 -26.57 -3.30 0.46
C ARG A 211 -27.39 -3.53 1.74
N SER A 212 -28.70 -3.62 1.58
CA SER A 212 -29.60 -4.12 2.62
C SER A 212 -29.77 -5.64 2.52
N ASP A 213 -30.35 -6.26 3.55
CA ASP A 213 -30.70 -7.67 3.53
C ASP A 213 -31.59 -8.04 2.32
N PRO A 214 -31.42 -9.23 1.72
CA PRO A 214 -30.49 -10.31 2.11
C PRO A 214 -29.07 -10.19 1.51
N LEU A 215 -28.81 -9.13 0.74
CA LEU A 215 -27.55 -8.93 0.03
C LEU A 215 -26.48 -8.23 0.87
N SER A 216 -26.80 -7.79 2.10
CA SER A 216 -25.84 -7.08 2.95
C SER A 216 -24.63 -7.96 3.24
N ARG A 217 -23.43 -7.40 3.11
CA ARG A 217 -22.17 -8.03 3.45
C ARG A 217 -21.26 -6.99 4.07
N SER A 218 -20.67 -7.30 5.21
CA SER A 218 -19.77 -6.40 5.92
C SER A 218 -18.84 -7.15 6.88
N TRP A 219 -17.71 -6.53 7.19
CA TRP A 219 -16.81 -6.95 8.26
C TRP A 219 -15.86 -5.82 8.63
N ASN A 220 -15.27 -5.93 9.82
CA ASN A 220 -14.31 -4.99 10.37
C ASN A 220 -13.01 -5.71 10.71
N ARG A 221 -11.85 -5.07 10.48
CA ARG A 221 -10.53 -5.69 10.65
C ARG A 221 -9.52 -4.72 11.24
N PHE A 222 -8.62 -5.27 12.05
CA PHE A 222 -7.30 -4.68 12.25
C PHE A 222 -6.29 -5.44 11.40
N TYR A 223 -5.38 -4.74 10.73
CA TYR A 223 -4.32 -5.40 9.97
C TYR A 223 -2.97 -4.71 10.15
N LEU A 224 -1.92 -5.51 10.01
CA LEU A 224 -0.53 -5.07 9.88
C LEU A 224 -0.12 -5.35 8.44
N GLU A 225 0.30 -4.34 7.68
CA GLU A 225 0.88 -4.53 6.35
C GLU A 225 2.38 -4.18 6.38
N SER A 226 3.23 -5.15 6.07
CA SER A 226 4.68 -4.97 5.98
C SER A 226 5.15 -5.14 4.54
N THR A 227 5.83 -4.14 4.00
CA THR A 227 6.41 -4.15 2.65
C THR A 227 7.92 -4.33 2.74
N PHE A 228 8.42 -5.30 1.99
CA PHE A 228 9.83 -5.62 1.84
C PHE A 228 10.23 -5.52 0.37
N GLN A 229 11.34 -4.87 0.08
CA GLN A 229 11.85 -4.70 -1.29
C GLN A 229 13.27 -5.26 -1.43
N ARG A 230 13.57 -5.80 -2.61
CA ARG A 230 14.90 -6.28 -2.99
C ARG A 230 15.09 -6.09 -4.48
N GLY A 231 15.79 -5.02 -4.88
CA GLY A 231 15.91 -4.63 -6.28
C GLY A 231 14.52 -4.42 -6.88
N ASP A 232 14.22 -5.12 -7.96
CA ASP A 232 12.91 -5.04 -8.63
C ASP A 232 11.79 -5.89 -7.99
N TRP A 233 12.05 -6.54 -6.86
CA TRP A 233 11.04 -7.31 -6.15
C TRP A 233 10.43 -6.53 -5.00
N ALA A 234 9.12 -6.69 -4.79
CA ALA A 234 8.41 -6.27 -3.60
C ALA A 234 7.55 -7.41 -3.04
N LEU A 235 7.75 -7.75 -1.77
CA LEU A 235 6.93 -8.68 -1.00
C LEU A 235 6.11 -7.87 0.02
N THR A 236 4.81 -8.05 0.03
CA THR A 236 3.92 -7.48 1.04
C THR A 236 3.21 -8.58 1.80
N LEU A 237 3.27 -8.51 3.14
CA LEU A 237 2.58 -9.41 4.05
C LEU A 237 1.56 -8.60 4.83
N ALA A 238 0.28 -8.95 4.74
CA ALA A 238 -0.80 -8.21 5.37
C ALA A 238 -1.69 -9.13 6.23
N PRO A 239 -1.19 -9.69 7.35
CA PRO A 239 -2.06 -10.39 8.30
C PRO A 239 -3.13 -9.46 8.87
N HIS A 240 -4.34 -9.99 9.02
CA HIS A 240 -5.47 -9.29 9.62
C HIS A 240 -6.13 -10.12 10.72
N TRP A 241 -6.76 -9.41 11.64
CA TRP A 241 -7.64 -9.95 12.67
C TRP A 241 -9.04 -9.37 12.46
N ARG A 242 -10.04 -10.25 12.32
CA ARG A 242 -11.45 -9.86 12.23
C ARG A 242 -11.92 -9.38 13.59
N VAL A 243 -12.54 -8.21 13.62
CA VAL A 243 -13.22 -7.68 14.81
C VAL A 243 -14.53 -8.46 14.97
N PRO A 244 -14.77 -9.12 16.13
CA PRO A 244 -15.98 -9.90 16.35
C PRO A 244 -17.24 -9.04 16.31
N GLU A 245 -18.29 -9.60 15.71
CA GLU A 245 -19.62 -9.00 15.60
C GLU A 245 -20.64 -9.89 16.33
N SER A 246 -21.80 -9.35 16.70
CA SER A 246 -22.86 -10.15 17.32
C SER A 246 -23.53 -11.04 16.27
N GLU A 247 -23.97 -12.26 16.63
CA GLU A 247 -24.61 -13.17 15.67
C GLU A 247 -25.82 -12.54 14.94
N SER A 248 -26.57 -11.66 15.62
CA SER A 248 -27.72 -10.97 15.05
C SER A 248 -27.39 -9.84 14.08
N SER A 249 -26.11 -9.45 13.99
CA SER A 249 -25.63 -8.34 13.15
C SER A 249 -24.50 -8.77 12.23
N ASP A 250 -24.23 -10.07 12.12
CA ASP A 250 -23.13 -10.61 11.32
C ASP A 250 -23.68 -11.05 9.97
N ASP A 251 -23.44 -10.24 8.95
CA ASP A 251 -23.92 -10.47 7.58
C ASP A 251 -23.29 -11.69 6.92
N ASN A 252 -22.12 -12.12 7.40
CA ASN A 252 -21.30 -13.18 6.80
C ASN A 252 -20.43 -13.86 7.88
N PRO A 253 -21.04 -14.65 8.78
CA PRO A 253 -20.36 -15.19 9.96
C PRO A 253 -19.22 -16.14 9.62
N ASP A 254 -19.24 -16.75 8.43
CA ASP A 254 -18.25 -17.70 7.98
C ASP A 254 -17.20 -17.10 7.02
N ILE A 255 -17.13 -15.77 6.88
CA ILE A 255 -16.20 -15.07 5.95
C ILE A 255 -14.72 -15.47 6.14
N GLU A 256 -14.28 -15.77 7.36
CA GLU A 256 -12.91 -16.21 7.65
C GLU A 256 -12.59 -17.58 7.02
N ARG A 257 -13.59 -18.41 6.75
CA ARG A 257 -13.40 -19.68 6.03
C ARG A 257 -12.95 -19.46 4.59
N PHE A 258 -13.20 -18.29 4.01
CA PHE A 258 -12.89 -17.99 2.61
C PHE A 258 -11.79 -16.94 2.47
N MET A 259 -11.89 -15.85 3.23
CA MET A 259 -10.93 -14.74 3.20
C MET A 259 -9.67 -15.03 4.01
N GLY A 260 -9.74 -15.96 4.97
CA GLY A 260 -8.64 -16.31 5.85
C GLY A 260 -8.19 -15.17 6.75
N TYR A 261 -6.88 -15.09 6.97
CA TYR A 261 -6.28 -14.26 8.01
C TYR A 261 -5.23 -13.26 7.49
N GLY A 262 -5.16 -13.07 6.17
CA GLY A 262 -4.27 -12.09 5.58
C GLY A 262 -4.03 -12.29 4.10
N ASP A 263 -3.37 -11.29 3.51
CA ASP A 263 -2.94 -11.31 2.12
C ASP A 263 -1.41 -11.42 2.02
N ILE A 264 -0.94 -12.18 1.05
CA ILE A 264 0.46 -12.22 0.62
C ILE A 264 0.51 -11.70 -0.80
N ARG A 265 1.34 -10.68 -1.05
CA ARG A 265 1.52 -10.12 -2.40
C ARG A 265 2.99 -10.12 -2.78
N LEU A 266 3.32 -10.65 -3.94
CA LEU A 266 4.65 -10.59 -4.53
C LEU A 266 4.57 -9.87 -5.86
N ALA A 267 5.38 -8.84 -6.04
CA ALA A 267 5.46 -8.07 -7.26
C ALA A 267 6.89 -8.01 -7.78
N LYS A 268 7.00 -7.89 -9.09
CA LYS A 268 8.26 -7.73 -9.79
C LYS A 268 8.14 -6.66 -10.87
N ARG A 269 9.06 -5.70 -10.85
CA ARG A 269 9.31 -4.80 -11.97
C ARG A 269 10.19 -5.51 -13.01
N LEU A 270 9.85 -5.34 -14.27
CA LEU A 270 10.50 -5.92 -15.44
C LEU A 270 10.97 -4.75 -16.33
N ASN A 271 11.78 -5.08 -17.34
CA ASN A 271 12.31 -4.10 -18.29
C ASN A 271 11.19 -3.24 -18.92
N HIS A 272 11.52 -2.00 -19.27
CA HIS A 272 10.58 -1.00 -19.78
C HIS A 272 9.41 -0.71 -18.81
N ASN A 273 9.68 -0.87 -17.51
CA ASN A 273 8.72 -0.67 -16.43
C ASN A 273 7.43 -1.49 -16.58
N HIS A 274 7.53 -2.70 -17.11
CA HIS A 274 6.45 -3.67 -17.01
C HIS A 274 6.38 -4.16 -15.57
N GLU A 275 5.18 -4.43 -15.06
CA GLU A 275 4.99 -4.92 -13.70
C GLU A 275 4.14 -6.18 -13.72
N ILE A 276 4.58 -7.21 -13.00
CA ILE A 276 3.76 -8.37 -12.67
C ILE A 276 3.58 -8.44 -11.15
N ALA A 277 2.36 -8.70 -10.70
CA ALA A 277 2.07 -8.90 -9.29
C ALA A 277 1.14 -10.10 -9.10
N GLY A 278 1.44 -10.92 -8.10
CA GLY A 278 0.57 -12.00 -7.63
C GLY A 278 0.12 -11.69 -6.20
N GLN A 279 -1.16 -11.90 -5.91
CA GLN A 279 -1.71 -11.88 -4.57
C GLN A 279 -2.35 -13.23 -4.27
N LEU A 280 -2.10 -13.76 -3.08
CA LEU A 280 -2.75 -14.92 -2.50
C LEU A 280 -3.43 -14.53 -1.19
N ARG A 281 -4.67 -14.97 -1.03
CA ARG A 281 -5.40 -14.92 0.24
C ARG A 281 -6.17 -16.21 0.47
N GLY A 282 -6.59 -16.43 1.70
CA GLY A 282 -7.49 -17.52 2.03
C GLY A 282 -7.16 -18.25 3.32
N ASN A 283 -7.91 -19.31 3.57
CA ASN A 283 -7.85 -20.10 4.79
C ASN A 283 -7.28 -21.50 4.51
N PRO A 284 -6.02 -21.77 4.88
CA PRO A 284 -5.41 -23.07 4.62
C PRO A 284 -6.11 -24.25 5.28
N SER A 285 -6.73 -24.03 6.45
CA SER A 285 -7.46 -25.09 7.16
C SER A 285 -8.77 -25.48 6.44
N ALA A 286 -9.43 -24.52 5.78
CA ALA A 286 -10.66 -24.76 5.03
C ALA A 286 -10.38 -25.18 3.57
N GLY A 287 -9.17 -24.96 3.07
CA GLY A 287 -8.79 -25.22 1.67
C GLY A 287 -9.34 -24.19 0.68
N ASN A 288 -9.85 -23.06 1.17
CA ASN A 288 -10.38 -21.98 0.34
C ASN A 288 -9.32 -20.92 0.12
N TYR A 289 -9.13 -20.53 -1.14
CA TYR A 289 -8.16 -19.53 -1.54
C TYR A 289 -8.72 -18.61 -2.62
N GLY A 290 -8.19 -17.38 -2.67
CA GLY A 290 -8.35 -16.41 -3.74
C GLY A 290 -6.98 -15.97 -4.25
N THR A 291 -6.78 -16.05 -5.56
CA THR A 291 -5.54 -15.66 -6.23
C THR A 291 -5.81 -14.59 -7.26
N GLN A 292 -5.04 -13.51 -7.23
CA GLN A 292 -5.05 -12.46 -8.25
C GLN A 292 -3.68 -12.37 -8.91
N ILE A 293 -3.65 -12.25 -10.23
CA ILE A 293 -2.44 -11.98 -11.00
C ILE A 293 -2.72 -10.72 -11.83
N ASP A 294 -1.86 -9.72 -11.68
CA ASP A 294 -1.89 -8.48 -12.42
C ASP A 294 -0.64 -8.38 -13.30
N TYR A 295 -0.84 -7.92 -14.53
CA TYR A 295 0.25 -7.53 -15.42
C TYR A 295 -0.07 -6.17 -16.04
N SER A 296 0.82 -5.20 -15.86
CA SER A 296 0.63 -3.84 -16.39
C SER A 296 1.89 -3.31 -17.07
N TRP A 297 1.71 -2.46 -18.06
CA TRP A 297 2.83 -1.81 -18.76
C TRP A 297 2.45 -0.39 -19.21
N PRO A 298 3.43 0.53 -19.33
CA PRO A 298 3.18 1.86 -19.88
C PRO A 298 2.60 1.77 -21.30
N ALA A 299 1.45 2.41 -21.54
CA ALA A 299 0.80 2.39 -22.85
C ALA A 299 0.57 3.81 -23.40
N PHE A 300 0.31 4.77 -22.51
CA PHE A 300 0.18 6.18 -22.81
C PHE A 300 0.93 6.99 -21.75
N THR A 301 1.02 8.32 -21.91
CA THR A 301 1.83 9.19 -21.02
C THR A 301 1.61 8.92 -19.53
N ASN A 302 0.35 8.87 -19.09
CA ASN A 302 -0.01 8.67 -17.68
C ASN A 302 -0.92 7.45 -17.46
N LEU A 303 -1.05 6.57 -18.45
CA LEU A 303 -1.88 5.36 -18.35
C LEU A 303 -1.08 4.12 -18.70
N ARG A 304 -1.35 3.08 -17.94
CA ARG A 304 -0.82 1.75 -18.12
C ARG A 304 -1.91 0.88 -18.71
N ALA A 305 -1.57 0.06 -19.71
CA ALA A 305 -2.44 -1.06 -20.07
C ALA A 305 -2.31 -2.13 -18.99
N HIS A 306 -3.39 -2.83 -18.68
CA HIS A 306 -3.48 -3.69 -17.50
C HIS A 306 -4.37 -4.91 -17.77
N LEU A 307 -3.80 -6.09 -17.54
CA LEU A 307 -4.46 -7.39 -17.51
C LEU A 307 -4.57 -7.88 -16.07
N GLN A 308 -5.74 -8.35 -15.67
CA GLN A 308 -5.95 -8.95 -14.36
C GLN A 308 -6.67 -10.29 -14.49
N TYR A 309 -6.12 -11.31 -13.86
CA TYR A 309 -6.72 -12.61 -13.72
C TYR A 309 -7.04 -12.87 -12.25
N TYR A 310 -8.28 -13.26 -11.95
CA TYR A 310 -8.70 -13.65 -10.61
C TYR A 310 -9.27 -15.07 -10.63
N TYR A 311 -8.86 -15.88 -9.66
CA TYR A 311 -9.36 -17.23 -9.47
C TYR A 311 -9.50 -17.57 -7.99
N GLY A 312 -10.69 -18.00 -7.58
CA GLY A 312 -10.96 -18.42 -6.21
C GLY A 312 -12.04 -17.60 -5.53
N TYR A 313 -12.02 -17.59 -4.19
CA TYR A 313 -13.03 -16.94 -3.35
C TYR A 313 -12.60 -15.54 -2.92
N GLY A 314 -13.55 -14.65 -2.63
CA GLY A 314 -13.24 -13.37 -1.99
C GLY A 314 -12.82 -12.25 -2.93
N GLU A 315 -13.28 -12.28 -4.19
CA GLU A 315 -13.01 -11.18 -5.13
C GLU A 315 -13.78 -9.91 -4.75
N SER A 316 -15.05 -10.11 -4.38
CA SER A 316 -15.99 -9.10 -3.91
C SER A 316 -16.65 -9.59 -2.61
N MET A 317 -17.30 -8.69 -1.87
CA MET A 317 -18.02 -9.08 -0.65
C MET A 317 -19.21 -9.98 -0.95
N ILE A 318 -19.96 -9.73 -2.02
CA ILE A 318 -21.07 -10.64 -2.40
C ILE A 318 -20.55 -12.00 -2.89
N ASP A 319 -19.38 -12.05 -3.55
CA ASP A 319 -18.76 -13.30 -4.01
C ASP A 319 -17.77 -13.87 -2.97
N TYR A 320 -17.91 -13.58 -1.68
CA TYR A 320 -16.92 -14.02 -0.68
C TYR A 320 -16.85 -15.54 -0.55
N ASP A 321 -17.98 -16.21 -0.70
CA ASP A 321 -18.19 -17.66 -0.64
C ASP A 321 -18.45 -18.29 -2.01
N ASN A 322 -18.45 -17.49 -3.08
CA ASN A 322 -18.56 -17.95 -4.46
C ASN A 322 -17.18 -17.99 -5.15
N ARG A 323 -16.88 -19.10 -5.84
CA ARG A 323 -15.58 -19.27 -6.50
C ARG A 323 -15.57 -18.59 -7.87
N VAL A 324 -14.92 -17.45 -7.98
CA VAL A 324 -14.85 -16.67 -9.22
C VAL A 324 -13.72 -17.16 -10.14
N HIS A 325 -13.94 -17.04 -11.45
CA HIS A 325 -12.92 -17.20 -12.48
C HIS A 325 -13.07 -16.07 -13.50
N ARG A 326 -12.22 -15.05 -13.38
CA ARG A 326 -12.38 -13.78 -14.08
C ARG A 326 -11.10 -13.33 -14.76
N LEU A 327 -11.22 -12.92 -16.03
CA LEU A 327 -10.17 -12.25 -16.80
C LEU A 327 -10.63 -10.85 -17.16
N SER A 328 -9.82 -9.84 -16.83
CA SER A 328 -10.13 -8.43 -17.04
C SER A 328 -9.02 -7.74 -17.83
N ILE A 329 -9.42 -6.84 -18.73
CA ILE A 329 -8.54 -6.07 -19.60
C ILE A 329 -8.95 -4.60 -19.57
N GLY A 330 -7.97 -3.72 -19.41
CA GLY A 330 -8.20 -2.27 -19.48
C GLY A 330 -6.96 -1.50 -19.08
N PHE A 331 -7.15 -0.52 -18.20
CA PHE A 331 -6.12 0.48 -17.89
C PHE A 331 -5.99 0.72 -16.38
N SER A 332 -4.78 1.07 -15.95
CA SER A 332 -4.49 1.59 -14.61
C SER A 332 -3.71 2.90 -14.66
N LEU A 333 -3.82 3.67 -13.58
CA LEU A 333 -3.22 4.99 -13.47
C LEU A 333 -1.84 4.93 -12.81
N ASN A 334 -1.78 4.36 -11.61
CA ASN A 334 -0.57 4.36 -10.79
C ASN A 334 0.14 3.00 -10.79
N PRO A 335 1.48 2.98 -10.93
CA PRO A 335 2.29 1.78 -10.77
C PRO A 335 2.36 1.32 -9.30
N MET A 336 2.90 0.12 -9.11
CA MET A 336 3.26 -0.41 -7.79
C MET A 336 4.58 0.16 -7.27
N PHE A 337 5.56 0.26 -8.16
CA PHE A 337 6.89 0.78 -7.88
C PHE A 337 6.99 2.26 -8.29
N SER A 338 7.95 3.00 -7.75
CA SER A 338 8.18 4.39 -8.12
C SER A 338 8.86 4.51 -9.50
N ALA A 339 8.86 5.73 -10.02
CA ALA A 339 9.23 6.05 -11.40
C ALA A 339 10.75 6.04 -11.67
N SER A 340 11.63 6.12 -10.68
CA SER A 340 13.09 6.03 -10.87
C SER A 340 13.59 4.67 -11.36
N GLY A 341 12.71 3.66 -11.42
CA GLY A 341 12.94 2.42 -12.18
C GLY A 341 12.57 2.48 -13.67
N LEU A 342 12.12 3.64 -14.18
CA LEU A 342 11.72 3.82 -15.59
C LEU A 342 12.91 3.87 -16.55
N ASP A 343 14.07 4.31 -16.06
CA ASP A 343 15.29 4.54 -16.85
C ASP A 343 16.37 3.45 -16.60
N ARG A 344 16.02 2.33 -15.96
CA ARG A 344 16.90 1.17 -15.76
C ARG A 344 16.68 0.08 -16.80
#